data_AF-A0A6P8FKS9-F1
#
_entry.id   AF-A0A6P8FKS9-F1
#
_cell.length_a   1.000
_cell.length_b   1.000
_cell.length_c   1.000
_cell.angle_alpha   90.00
_cell.angle_beta   90.00
_cell.angle_gamma   90.00
#
_symmetry.space_group_name_H-M   'P 1'
#
loop_
_entity.id
_entity.type
_entity.pdbx_description
1 polymer ?
#
loop_
_entity_poly.entity_id
_entity_poly.type
_entity_poly.pdbx_seq_one_letter_code
_entity_poly.pdbx_strand_id
1 'polypeptide(L)'
;MASAQEKNRQLIQEFVKQPGNDSCADCGAPDPDWVSCTLGVFLCQGCSLIHRSLPHISRLKAVQDPSWDTAEVELVTLLGNLAAKAKYEQSVPAFYYRPKHTDCRLLREQWVKAKYERQEFMYIEKQEPYSAGYREGYLWKRGRDNGQFLSRKFILSEREGALKYYNKQDAKDPKAVMKIETLNATFQPAKIGNACGLQITYLKDNSTRNIFVYHEDGKEMADWFNAIRAARFHYHQVAFPGANDTDLIPKLTRNFMKEGFMEKTGPKHTEGFKKRWFTMDDRRLMYFKDPLDAFARGEVFIGSKENSYTVLSGLPPSTQGYHWQYGITIVTPDRKFLFACETEAEQRDWIAAFQRVVNRPMHPQEYAVEAHFKHKP
;
A
#
# COMPACT_ATOMS: atom_id res chain seq x y z
N MET A 1 -49.06 7.46 -16.28
CA MET A 1 -47.81 7.24 -17.03
C MET A 1 -46.67 7.87 -16.25
N ALA A 2 -45.58 7.16 -15.99
CA ALA A 2 -44.39 7.75 -15.36
C ALA A 2 -43.83 8.88 -16.24
N SER A 3 -43.38 9.98 -15.63
CA SER A 3 -42.74 11.08 -16.36
C SER A 3 -41.47 10.59 -17.06
N ALA A 4 -41.01 11.29 -18.10
CA ALA A 4 -39.77 10.94 -18.80
C ALA A 4 -38.57 10.90 -17.82
N GLN A 5 -38.53 11.85 -16.87
CA GLN A 5 -37.52 11.90 -15.81
C GLN A 5 -37.57 10.68 -14.87
N GLU A 6 -38.78 10.22 -14.51
CA GLU A 6 -38.94 9.02 -13.70
C GLU A 6 -38.43 7.77 -14.41
N LYS A 7 -38.73 7.64 -15.71
CA LYS A 7 -38.22 6.53 -16.55
C LYS A 7 -36.70 6.58 -16.67
N ASN A 8 -36.13 7.76 -16.94
CA ASN A 8 -34.69 7.98 -17.04
C ASN A 8 -33.97 7.59 -15.75
N ARG A 9 -34.51 7.99 -14.59
CA ARG A 9 -33.98 7.61 -13.28
C ARG A 9 -34.01 6.09 -13.08
N GLN A 10 -35.13 5.43 -13.40
CA GLN A 10 -35.24 3.97 -13.30
C GLN A 10 -34.20 3.25 -14.16
N LEU A 11 -33.98 3.72 -15.40
CA LEU A 11 -32.95 3.16 -16.29
C LEU A 11 -31.54 3.25 -15.68
N ILE A 12 -31.17 4.37 -15.06
CA ILE A 12 -29.86 4.50 -14.40
C ILE A 12 -29.77 3.59 -13.16
N GLN A 13 -30.83 3.48 -12.37
CA GLN A 13 -30.90 2.58 -11.21
C GLN A 13 -30.82 1.09 -11.59
N GLU A 14 -31.27 0.72 -12.78
CA GLU A 14 -31.10 -0.63 -13.32
C GLU A 14 -29.71 -0.82 -13.93
N PHE A 15 -29.20 0.18 -14.66
CA PHE A 15 -27.93 0.10 -15.36
C PHE A 15 -26.73 0.03 -14.40
N VAL A 16 -26.80 0.66 -13.22
CA VAL A 16 -25.75 0.54 -12.19
C VAL A 16 -25.61 -0.90 -11.66
N LYS A 17 -26.66 -1.71 -11.75
CA LYS A 17 -26.65 -3.11 -11.28
C LYS A 17 -26.09 -4.08 -12.32
N GLN A 18 -25.81 -3.60 -13.54
CA GLN A 18 -25.24 -4.44 -14.59
C GLN A 18 -23.78 -4.81 -14.26
N PRO A 19 -23.32 -6.02 -14.62
CA PRO A 19 -21.95 -6.43 -14.39
C PRO A 19 -20.94 -5.41 -14.92
N GLY A 20 -20.02 -5.00 -14.05
CA GLY A 20 -18.99 -3.99 -14.34
C GLY A 20 -19.38 -2.58 -13.91
N ASN A 21 -20.67 -2.26 -13.82
CA ASN A 21 -21.18 -1.01 -13.26
C ASN A 21 -21.48 -1.11 -11.76
N ASP A 22 -21.62 -2.32 -11.24
CA ASP A 22 -21.89 -2.68 -9.84
C ASP A 22 -20.72 -2.43 -8.88
N SER A 23 -19.58 -1.98 -9.44
CA SER A 23 -18.40 -1.55 -8.70
C SER A 23 -17.89 -0.22 -9.23
N CYS A 24 -17.39 0.63 -8.32
CA CYS A 24 -16.78 1.91 -8.65
C CYS A 24 -15.65 1.76 -9.68
N ALA A 25 -15.73 2.53 -10.77
CA ALA A 25 -14.78 2.49 -11.89
C ALA A 25 -13.32 2.81 -11.50
N ASP A 26 -13.10 3.47 -10.37
CA ASP A 26 -11.77 3.95 -9.98
C ASP A 26 -11.10 3.15 -8.87
N CYS A 27 -11.87 2.66 -7.90
CA CYS A 27 -11.32 2.02 -6.70
C CYS A 27 -11.95 0.65 -6.37
N GLY A 28 -12.91 0.20 -7.18
CA GLY A 28 -13.60 -1.08 -7.00
C GLY A 28 -14.42 -1.20 -5.72
N ALA A 29 -14.79 -0.09 -5.07
CA ALA A 29 -15.80 -0.11 -4.01
C ALA A 29 -17.12 -0.65 -4.58
N PRO A 30 -17.83 -1.54 -3.88
CA PRO A 30 -19.14 -2.03 -4.32
C PRO A 30 -20.19 -0.91 -4.28
N ASP A 31 -21.30 -1.14 -4.97
CA ASP A 31 -22.53 -0.34 -4.91
C ASP A 31 -22.32 1.17 -5.16
N PRO A 32 -21.79 1.56 -6.33
CA PRO A 32 -21.58 2.97 -6.64
C PRO A 32 -22.89 3.77 -6.69
N ASP A 33 -22.90 4.93 -6.05
CA ASP A 33 -24.06 5.79 -5.85
C ASP A 33 -23.98 7.12 -6.65
N TRP A 34 -22.88 7.33 -7.37
CA TRP A 34 -22.63 8.50 -8.23
C TRP A 34 -22.33 8.09 -9.65
N VAL A 35 -22.57 9.01 -10.58
CA VAL A 35 -22.27 8.87 -12.00
C VAL A 35 -21.54 10.11 -12.48
N SER A 36 -20.47 9.92 -13.25
CA SER A 36 -19.92 10.97 -14.09
C SER A 36 -20.65 10.99 -15.42
N CYS A 37 -21.53 11.97 -15.63
CA CYS A 37 -22.35 12.08 -16.84
C CYS A 37 -21.53 12.39 -18.10
N THR A 38 -20.32 12.94 -17.95
CA THR A 38 -19.42 13.23 -19.08
C THR A 38 -18.49 12.08 -19.42
N LEU A 39 -18.06 11.30 -18.42
CA LEU A 39 -17.19 10.15 -18.62
C LEU A 39 -17.95 8.83 -18.78
N GLY A 40 -19.24 8.81 -18.40
CA GLY A 40 -20.09 7.62 -18.45
C GLY A 40 -19.73 6.56 -17.41
N VAL A 41 -19.12 6.93 -16.28
CA VAL A 41 -18.66 5.99 -15.24
C VAL A 41 -19.46 6.09 -13.95
N PHE A 42 -19.67 4.93 -13.30
CA PHE A 42 -20.25 4.78 -11.98
C PHE A 42 -19.17 4.81 -10.90
N LEU A 43 -19.39 5.61 -9.87
CA LEU A 43 -18.42 5.98 -8.85
C LEU A 43 -19.04 5.82 -7.46
N CYS A 44 -18.23 5.37 -6.49
CA CYS A 44 -18.61 5.50 -5.09
C CYS A 44 -18.49 6.95 -4.61
N GLN A 45 -19.14 7.27 -3.49
CA GLN A 45 -19.03 8.57 -2.81
C GLN A 45 -17.57 9.06 -2.65
N GLY A 46 -16.65 8.16 -2.29
CA GLY A 46 -15.24 8.53 -2.09
C GLY A 46 -14.52 8.99 -3.36
N CYS A 47 -14.87 8.43 -4.53
CA CYS A 47 -14.28 8.84 -5.82
C CYS A 47 -15.05 10.00 -6.45
N SER A 48 -16.35 10.13 -6.19
CA SER A 48 -17.12 11.31 -6.63
C SER A 48 -16.54 12.60 -6.03
N LEU A 49 -16.08 12.59 -4.77
CA LEU A 49 -15.38 13.73 -4.15
C LEU A 49 -14.07 14.11 -4.87
N ILE A 50 -13.36 13.13 -5.44
CA ILE A 50 -12.16 13.39 -6.25
C ILE A 50 -12.58 13.98 -7.59
N HIS A 51 -13.59 13.42 -8.24
CA HIS A 51 -14.09 13.95 -9.51
C HIS A 51 -14.62 15.38 -9.43
N ARG A 52 -15.13 15.82 -8.26
CA ARG A 52 -15.55 17.22 -8.02
C ARG A 52 -14.40 18.22 -8.16
N SER A 53 -13.14 17.82 -7.96
CA SER A 53 -11.98 18.69 -8.19
C SER A 53 -11.59 18.78 -9.67
N LEU A 54 -12.26 18.05 -10.57
CA LEU A 54 -12.05 18.04 -12.02
C LEU A 54 -13.32 18.46 -12.79
N PRO A 55 -13.94 19.62 -12.50
CA PRO A 55 -15.26 19.98 -13.02
C PRO A 55 -15.29 20.19 -14.55
N HIS A 56 -14.13 20.46 -15.16
CA HIS A 56 -13.98 20.59 -16.61
C HIS A 56 -13.92 19.24 -17.35
N ILE A 57 -13.73 18.14 -16.61
CA ILE A 57 -13.64 16.76 -17.14
C ILE A 57 -14.87 15.95 -16.72
N SER A 58 -15.27 16.06 -15.45
CA SER A 58 -16.29 15.20 -14.84
C SER A 58 -17.45 16.01 -14.27
N ARG A 59 -18.63 15.89 -14.87
CA ARG A 59 -19.90 16.36 -14.26
C ARG A 59 -20.58 15.23 -13.53
N LEU A 60 -20.96 15.44 -12.28
CA LEU A 60 -21.48 14.39 -11.41
C LEU A 60 -22.99 14.54 -11.17
N LYS A 61 -23.70 13.42 -11.20
CA LYS A 61 -25.05 13.27 -10.65
C LYS A 61 -25.10 12.07 -9.72
N ALA A 62 -25.97 12.11 -8.71
CA ALA A 62 -26.27 10.92 -7.92
C ALA A 62 -27.07 9.93 -8.77
N VAL A 63 -26.90 8.63 -8.55
CA VAL A 63 -27.74 7.60 -9.20
C VAL A 63 -29.23 7.88 -8.94
N GLN A 64 -29.55 8.40 -7.74
CA GLN A 64 -30.92 8.73 -7.32
C GLN A 64 -31.41 10.12 -7.74
N ASP A 65 -30.62 10.88 -8.51
CA ASP A 65 -31.01 12.22 -8.94
C ASP A 65 -32.36 12.18 -9.70
N PRO A 66 -33.36 13.02 -9.36
CA PRO A 66 -34.65 13.01 -10.04
C PRO A 66 -34.62 13.68 -11.42
N SER A 67 -33.54 14.39 -11.75
CA SER A 67 -33.43 15.29 -12.91
C SER A 67 -32.51 14.73 -14.01
N TRP A 68 -32.61 13.44 -14.30
CA TRP A 68 -31.91 12.81 -15.43
C TRP A 68 -32.52 13.23 -16.76
N ASP A 69 -31.71 13.86 -17.61
CA ASP A 69 -32.11 14.13 -18.98
C ASP A 69 -31.85 12.91 -19.88
N THR A 70 -32.55 12.83 -21.02
CA THR A 70 -32.46 11.64 -21.88
C THR A 70 -31.09 11.50 -22.54
N ALA A 71 -30.43 12.61 -22.90
CA ALA A 71 -29.11 12.58 -23.53
C ALA A 71 -28.01 12.10 -22.58
N GLU A 72 -28.10 12.45 -21.30
CA GLU A 72 -27.23 11.96 -20.24
C GLU A 72 -27.42 10.45 -20.04
N VAL A 73 -28.67 9.98 -20.00
CA VAL A 73 -28.95 8.53 -19.87
C VAL A 73 -28.40 7.78 -21.07
N GLU A 74 -28.64 8.24 -22.30
CA GLU A 74 -28.10 7.66 -23.53
C GLU A 74 -26.57 7.59 -23.49
N LEU A 75 -25.90 8.68 -23.11
CA LEU A 75 -24.44 8.71 -23.01
C LEU A 75 -23.90 7.75 -21.94
N VAL A 76 -24.49 7.74 -20.74
CA VAL A 76 -24.07 6.87 -19.64
C VAL A 76 -24.27 5.40 -20.02
N THR A 77 -25.41 5.07 -20.62
CA THR A 77 -25.74 3.70 -21.07
C THR A 77 -24.90 3.23 -22.27
N LEU A 78 -24.49 4.15 -23.15
CA LEU A 78 -23.57 3.86 -24.24
C LEU A 78 -22.15 3.53 -23.74
N LEU A 79 -21.69 4.24 -22.70
CA LEU A 79 -20.33 4.10 -22.19
C LEU A 79 -20.25 3.02 -21.10
N GLY A 80 -20.80 3.31 -19.92
CA GLY A 80 -20.60 2.50 -18.72
C GLY A 80 -19.13 2.32 -18.33
N ASN A 81 -18.91 1.57 -17.26
CA ASN A 81 -17.57 1.34 -16.73
C ASN A 81 -16.68 0.51 -17.66
N LEU A 82 -17.25 -0.46 -18.38
CA LEU A 82 -16.48 -1.34 -19.27
C LEU A 82 -15.94 -0.59 -20.48
N ALA A 83 -16.72 0.27 -21.14
CA ALA A 83 -16.20 1.05 -22.27
C ALA A 83 -15.22 2.12 -21.79
N ALA A 84 -15.48 2.75 -20.63
CA ALA A 84 -14.54 3.68 -20.02
C ALA A 84 -13.21 3.01 -19.68
N LYS A 85 -13.23 1.77 -19.16
CA LYS A 85 -12.03 0.97 -18.93
C LYS A 85 -11.30 0.68 -20.23
N ALA A 86 -12.00 0.24 -21.28
CA ALA A 86 -11.40 -0.02 -22.59
C ALA A 86 -10.73 1.21 -23.20
N LYS A 87 -11.25 2.41 -22.95
CA LYS A 87 -10.69 3.69 -23.42
C LYS A 87 -9.55 4.21 -22.53
N TYR A 88 -9.83 4.44 -21.24
CA TYR A 88 -8.93 5.15 -20.32
C TYR A 88 -7.92 4.23 -19.63
N GLU A 89 -8.04 2.91 -19.77
CA GLU A 89 -7.11 1.93 -19.22
C GLU A 89 -6.51 1.01 -20.31
N GLN A 90 -6.50 1.45 -21.57
CA GLN A 90 -6.06 0.65 -22.72
C GLN A 90 -4.59 0.18 -22.63
N SER A 91 -3.73 0.97 -21.97
CA SER A 91 -2.29 0.67 -21.87
C SER A 91 -1.76 0.95 -20.47
N VAL A 92 -2.41 0.39 -19.44
CA VAL A 92 -1.91 0.45 -18.06
C VAL A 92 -0.75 -0.55 -17.91
N PRO A 93 0.47 -0.10 -17.53
CA PRO A 93 1.58 -1.03 -17.28
C PRO A 93 1.25 -2.05 -16.20
N ALA A 94 1.70 -3.30 -16.36
CA ALA A 94 1.46 -4.38 -15.40
C ALA A 94 1.92 -4.02 -13.97
N PHE A 95 3.02 -3.27 -13.86
CA PHE A 95 3.55 -2.81 -12.58
C PHE A 95 2.78 -1.63 -11.97
N TYR A 96 1.94 -0.90 -12.72
CA TYR A 96 1.28 0.30 -12.21
C TYR A 96 0.28 -0.07 -11.10
N TYR A 97 0.34 0.63 -9.96
CA TYR A 97 -0.53 0.33 -8.83
C TYR A 97 -1.97 0.79 -9.08
N ARG A 98 -2.91 -0.16 -9.02
CA ARG A 98 -4.36 0.10 -9.09
C ARG A 98 -4.93 0.24 -7.67
N PRO A 99 -5.38 1.43 -7.26
CA PRO A 99 -5.81 1.65 -5.89
C PRO A 99 -7.14 0.99 -5.56
N LYS A 100 -7.27 0.56 -4.31
CA LYS A 100 -8.51 0.09 -3.70
C LYS A 100 -9.19 1.21 -2.92
N HIS A 101 -10.46 1.03 -2.60
CA HIS A 101 -11.21 2.01 -1.78
C HIS A 101 -10.62 2.23 -0.37
N THR A 102 -9.85 1.26 0.15
CA THR A 102 -9.13 1.34 1.43
C THR A 102 -7.78 2.06 1.34
N ASP A 103 -7.28 2.35 0.13
CA ASP A 103 -6.02 3.07 -0.04
C ASP A 103 -6.16 4.56 0.29
N CYS A 104 -5.02 5.18 0.60
CA CYS A 104 -4.96 6.59 0.91
C CYS A 104 -5.51 7.45 -0.24
N ARG A 105 -6.00 8.65 0.11
CA ARG A 105 -6.59 9.57 -0.87
C ARG A 105 -5.65 9.88 -2.03
N LEU A 106 -4.34 10.03 -1.77
CA LEU A 106 -3.36 10.34 -2.80
C LEU A 106 -3.35 9.30 -3.92
N LEU A 107 -3.29 8.01 -3.59
CA LEU A 107 -3.25 6.92 -4.57
C LEU A 107 -4.51 6.93 -5.44
N ARG A 108 -5.68 7.08 -4.83
CA ARG A 108 -6.96 7.17 -5.56
C ARG A 108 -7.04 8.42 -6.43
N GLU A 109 -6.63 9.58 -5.90
CA GLU A 109 -6.66 10.84 -6.64
C GLU A 109 -5.73 10.82 -7.86
N GLN A 110 -4.50 10.33 -7.68
CA GLN A 110 -3.53 10.29 -8.78
C GLN A 110 -3.89 9.23 -9.83
N TRP A 111 -4.59 8.16 -9.46
CA TRP A 111 -5.18 7.22 -10.41
C TRP A 111 -6.26 7.87 -11.27
N VAL A 112 -7.22 8.57 -10.64
CA VAL A 112 -8.28 9.32 -11.35
C VAL A 112 -7.67 10.34 -12.31
N LYS A 113 -6.72 11.14 -11.83
CA LYS A 113 -6.03 12.14 -12.67
C LYS A 113 -5.19 11.50 -13.77
N ALA A 114 -4.50 10.38 -13.52
CA ALA A 114 -3.76 9.65 -14.55
C ALA A 114 -4.68 9.16 -15.67
N LYS A 115 -5.86 8.62 -15.33
CA LYS A 115 -6.85 8.13 -16.29
C LYS A 115 -7.48 9.24 -17.13
N TYR A 116 -8.05 10.26 -16.47
CA TYR A 116 -9.00 11.15 -17.14
C TYR A 116 -8.43 12.54 -17.46
N GLU A 117 -7.56 13.08 -16.61
CA GLU A 117 -6.97 14.42 -16.77
C GLU A 117 -5.71 14.35 -17.65
N ARG A 118 -4.77 13.48 -17.28
CA ARG A 118 -3.49 13.34 -17.95
C ARG A 118 -3.53 12.29 -19.06
N GLN A 119 -4.48 11.36 -19.01
CA GLN A 119 -4.68 10.31 -20.01
C GLN A 119 -3.41 9.48 -20.25
N GLU A 120 -2.67 9.18 -19.17
CA GLU A 120 -1.37 8.50 -19.23
C GLU A 120 -1.47 7.10 -19.83
N PHE A 121 -2.61 6.43 -19.70
CA PHE A 121 -2.82 5.08 -20.23
C PHE A 121 -3.41 5.08 -21.64
N MET A 122 -3.67 6.26 -22.20
CA MET A 122 -4.01 6.43 -23.62
C MET A 122 -2.78 6.77 -24.46
N TYR A 123 -1.78 7.44 -23.86
CA TYR A 123 -0.58 7.96 -24.53
C TYR A 123 0.67 7.46 -23.81
N ILE A 124 1.34 6.44 -24.36
CA ILE A 124 2.43 5.71 -23.72
C ILE A 124 3.64 6.59 -23.38
N GLU A 125 3.88 7.65 -24.16
CA GLU A 125 4.94 8.63 -23.93
C GLU A 125 4.79 9.37 -22.60
N LYS A 126 3.57 9.50 -22.07
CA LYS A 126 3.32 10.11 -20.76
C LYS A 126 3.72 9.20 -19.59
N GLN A 127 4.05 7.94 -19.87
CA GLN A 127 4.47 6.95 -18.89
C GLN A 127 6.00 6.91 -18.69
N GLU A 128 6.75 7.59 -19.57
CA GLU A 128 8.22 7.66 -19.51
C GLU A 128 8.77 7.99 -18.10
N PRO A 129 8.20 8.97 -17.34
CA PRO A 129 8.76 9.38 -16.05
C PRO A 129 8.86 8.28 -14.98
N TYR A 130 8.11 7.19 -15.14
CA TYR A 130 8.12 6.03 -14.24
C TYR A 130 8.36 4.69 -14.95
N SER A 131 8.59 4.69 -16.27
CA SER A 131 8.74 3.46 -17.07
C SER A 131 10.11 3.34 -17.75
N ALA A 132 10.93 4.40 -17.75
CA ALA A 132 12.22 4.42 -18.46
C ALA A 132 13.35 3.60 -17.79
N GLY A 133 13.12 3.00 -16.62
CA GLY A 133 14.13 2.29 -15.84
C GLY A 133 15.22 3.18 -15.21
N TYR A 134 15.08 4.50 -15.34
CA TYR A 134 15.87 5.50 -14.65
C TYR A 134 14.96 6.64 -14.20
N ARG A 135 15.09 7.07 -12.94
CA ARG A 135 14.40 8.25 -12.43
C ARG A 135 15.28 8.98 -11.44
N GLU A 136 15.39 10.30 -11.58
CA GLU A 136 16.04 11.14 -10.59
C GLU A 136 15.18 12.34 -10.21
N GLY A 137 15.43 12.88 -9.02
CA GLY A 137 14.66 14.01 -8.52
C GLY A 137 14.92 14.24 -7.04
N TYR A 138 14.34 15.31 -6.52
CA TYR A 138 14.49 15.68 -5.13
C TYR A 138 13.27 15.23 -4.32
N LEU A 139 13.52 14.64 -3.16
CA LEU A 139 12.48 14.31 -2.19
C LEU A 139 12.83 14.92 -0.84
N TRP A 140 11.81 15.40 -0.14
CA TRP A 140 11.93 15.78 1.27
C TRP A 140 12.10 14.51 2.08
N LYS A 141 13.30 14.30 2.64
CA LYS A 141 13.65 13.09 3.36
C LYS A 141 13.85 13.38 4.85
N ARG A 142 13.18 12.60 5.70
CA ARG A 142 13.38 12.64 7.15
C ARG A 142 14.81 12.25 7.53
N GLY A 143 15.46 13.05 8.37
CA GLY A 143 16.73 12.74 9.02
C GLY A 143 16.58 11.59 10.01
N ARG A 144 17.68 10.89 10.30
CA ARG A 144 17.65 9.68 11.14
C ARG A 144 17.22 9.98 12.58
N ASP A 145 17.83 11.00 13.19
CA ASP A 145 17.73 11.23 14.64
C ASP A 145 17.17 12.63 14.98
N ASN A 146 17.27 13.60 14.06
CA ASN A 146 16.83 14.98 14.30
C ASN A 146 15.37 15.26 13.93
N GLY A 147 14.72 14.31 13.26
CA GLY A 147 13.35 14.45 12.78
C GLY A 147 13.06 15.57 11.79
N GLN A 148 14.08 16.19 11.19
CA GLN A 148 13.87 17.21 10.17
C GLN A 148 13.76 16.58 8.78
N PHE A 149 12.87 17.10 7.95
CA PHE A 149 12.85 16.77 6.52
C PHE A 149 13.78 17.72 5.78
N LEU A 150 14.68 17.16 4.97
CA LEU A 150 15.61 17.94 4.16
C LEU A 150 15.56 17.42 2.73
N SER A 151 15.66 18.33 1.75
CA SER A 151 15.68 17.98 0.34
C SER A 151 16.92 17.15 -0.01
N ARG A 152 16.72 16.02 -0.68
CA ARG A 152 17.78 15.06 -1.06
C ARG A 152 17.54 14.59 -2.48
N LYS A 153 18.61 14.55 -3.29
CA LYS A 153 18.55 13.93 -4.63
C LYS A 153 18.46 12.42 -4.47
N PHE A 154 17.45 11.81 -5.07
CA PHE A 154 17.29 10.37 -5.24
C PHE A 154 17.53 10.00 -6.69
N ILE A 155 18.07 8.80 -6.91
CA ILE A 155 18.25 8.20 -8.23
C ILE A 155 17.82 6.74 -8.12
N LEU A 156 16.79 6.35 -8.86
CA LEU A 156 16.44 4.95 -9.11
C LEU A 156 17.05 4.55 -10.45
N SER A 157 17.83 3.46 -10.46
CA SER A 157 18.40 2.90 -11.68
C SER A 157 18.22 1.39 -11.68
N GLU A 158 17.49 0.89 -12.68
CA GLU A 158 17.34 -0.55 -12.91
C GLU A 158 18.67 -1.18 -13.34
N ARG A 159 19.43 -0.47 -14.20
CA ARG A 159 20.76 -0.89 -14.65
C ARG A 159 21.71 -1.15 -13.47
N GLU A 160 21.65 -0.30 -12.44
CA GLU A 160 22.47 -0.46 -11.24
C GLU A 160 21.81 -1.32 -10.15
N GLY A 161 20.57 -1.77 -10.36
CA GLY A 161 19.86 -2.59 -9.40
C GLY A 161 19.50 -1.87 -8.09
N ALA A 162 19.42 -0.54 -8.07
CA ALA A 162 19.37 0.22 -6.82
C ALA A 162 18.58 1.55 -6.86
N LEU A 163 18.02 1.90 -5.69
CA LEU A 163 17.63 3.25 -5.34
C LEU A 163 18.74 3.89 -4.48
N LYS A 164 19.26 5.03 -4.90
CA LYS A 164 20.34 5.76 -4.24
C LYS A 164 19.84 7.12 -3.80
N TYR A 165 20.47 7.69 -2.76
CA TYR A 165 20.28 9.11 -2.46
C TYR A 165 21.57 9.78 -2.03
N TYR A 166 21.65 11.08 -2.28
CA TYR A 166 22.79 11.93 -2.02
C TYR A 166 22.42 12.96 -0.94
N ASN A 167 23.34 13.20 0.00
CA ASN A 167 23.14 14.17 1.09
C ASN A 167 23.45 15.62 0.69
N LYS A 168 24.24 15.79 -0.37
CA LYS A 168 24.64 17.06 -0.98
C LYS A 168 24.53 16.93 -2.50
N GLN A 169 24.30 18.04 -3.19
CA GLN A 169 24.13 18.05 -4.65
C GLN A 169 25.41 17.60 -5.37
N ASP A 170 26.58 18.04 -4.92
CA ASP A 170 27.88 17.75 -5.54
C ASP A 170 28.58 16.51 -4.95
N ALA A 171 27.86 15.68 -4.19
CA ALA A 171 28.44 14.47 -3.63
C ALA A 171 28.76 13.47 -4.75
N LYS A 172 30.03 13.07 -4.86
CA LYS A 172 30.47 12.04 -5.82
C LYS A 172 29.87 10.67 -5.50
N ASP A 173 29.78 10.35 -4.21
CA ASP A 173 29.29 9.06 -3.73
C ASP A 173 27.91 9.17 -3.10
N PRO A 174 27.02 8.18 -3.33
CA PRO A 174 25.71 8.14 -2.70
C PRO A 174 25.85 7.94 -1.19
N LYS A 175 25.00 8.64 -0.42
CA LYS A 175 24.95 8.47 1.04
C LYS A 175 24.42 7.08 1.44
N ALA A 176 23.55 6.50 0.60
CA ALA A 176 23.14 5.10 0.71
C ALA A 176 22.78 4.55 -0.67
N VAL A 177 22.99 3.25 -0.82
CA VAL A 177 22.58 2.43 -1.98
C VAL A 177 21.63 1.36 -1.45
N MET A 178 20.39 1.35 -1.95
CA MET A 178 19.32 0.45 -1.50
C MET A 178 19.01 -0.50 -2.64
N LYS A 179 19.36 -1.79 -2.50
CA LYS A 179 19.15 -2.81 -3.53
C LYS A 179 17.66 -3.02 -3.79
N ILE A 180 17.25 -3.02 -5.07
CA ILE A 180 15.86 -3.22 -5.52
C ILE A 180 15.26 -4.50 -4.92
N GLU A 181 16.05 -5.59 -4.89
CA GLU A 181 15.68 -6.88 -4.31
C GLU A 181 14.98 -6.76 -2.94
N THR A 182 15.54 -5.95 -2.04
CA THR A 182 15.09 -5.85 -0.64
C THR A 182 14.21 -4.63 -0.36
N LEU A 183 14.05 -3.75 -1.35
CA LEU A 183 13.38 -2.46 -1.23
C LEU A 183 11.85 -2.64 -1.15
N ASN A 184 11.17 -2.13 -0.15
CA ASN A 184 9.71 -2.01 -0.17
C ASN A 184 9.31 -0.53 -0.06
N ALA A 185 8.11 -0.21 -0.53
CA ALA A 185 7.55 1.13 -0.45
C ALA A 185 6.05 1.03 -0.15
N THR A 186 5.57 1.84 0.81
CA THR A 186 4.15 1.91 1.19
C THR A 186 3.81 3.33 1.59
N PHE A 187 2.66 3.83 1.11
CA PHE A 187 2.17 5.13 1.53
C PHE A 187 1.73 5.08 3.00
N GLN A 188 2.18 6.06 3.78
CA GLN A 188 2.02 6.12 5.23
C GLN A 188 1.70 7.56 5.70
N PRO A 189 0.68 8.22 5.12
CA PRO A 189 0.47 9.65 5.30
C PRO A 189 0.16 10.04 6.75
N ALA A 190 -0.66 9.25 7.45
CA ALA A 190 -1.01 9.48 8.84
C ALA A 190 0.21 9.35 9.77
N LYS A 191 1.03 8.31 9.56
CA LYS A 191 2.25 8.07 10.35
C LYS A 191 3.30 9.15 10.13
N ILE A 192 3.46 9.60 8.89
CA ILE A 192 4.47 10.59 8.49
C ILE A 192 4.02 12.03 8.79
N GLY A 193 2.71 12.26 8.90
CA GLY A 193 2.14 13.61 9.07
C GLY A 193 2.14 14.41 7.77
N ASN A 194 2.07 13.75 6.61
CA ASN A 194 2.04 14.40 5.30
C ASN A 194 1.20 13.58 4.32
N ALA A 195 0.30 14.22 3.55
CA ALA A 195 -0.61 13.54 2.63
C ALA A 195 0.10 12.71 1.54
N CYS A 196 1.34 13.09 1.19
CA CYS A 196 2.22 12.41 0.24
C CYS A 196 3.34 11.61 0.93
N GLY A 197 3.21 11.30 2.22
CA GLY A 197 4.20 10.53 2.96
C GLY A 197 4.34 9.10 2.43
N LEU A 198 5.52 8.76 1.94
CA LEU A 198 5.92 7.40 1.55
C LEU A 198 6.98 6.86 2.53
N GLN A 199 6.72 5.67 3.06
CA GLN A 199 7.72 4.90 3.81
C GLN A 199 8.40 3.92 2.86
N ILE A 200 9.72 4.08 2.72
CA ILE A 200 10.59 3.15 2.01
C ILE A 200 11.33 2.32 3.05
N THR A 201 11.33 1.00 2.90
CA THR A 201 12.11 0.09 3.74
C THR A 201 13.10 -0.69 2.88
N TYR A 202 14.26 -1.03 3.44
CA TYR A 202 15.23 -1.92 2.80
C TYR A 202 16.05 -2.64 3.86
N LEU A 203 16.72 -3.71 3.48
CA LEU A 203 17.62 -4.42 4.38
C LEU A 203 19.00 -3.76 4.34
N LYS A 204 19.45 -3.29 5.52
CA LYS A 204 20.81 -2.86 5.76
C LYS A 204 21.43 -3.75 6.82
N ASP A 205 22.49 -4.47 6.48
CA ASP A 205 23.17 -5.40 7.41
C ASP A 205 22.17 -6.38 8.07
N ASN A 206 21.25 -6.93 7.27
CA ASN A 206 20.14 -7.80 7.70
C ASN A 206 19.15 -7.20 8.73
N SER A 207 19.16 -5.88 8.92
CA SER A 207 18.13 -5.16 9.67
C SER A 207 17.32 -4.24 8.76
N THR A 208 16.02 -4.15 9.02
CA THR A 208 15.15 -3.26 8.27
C THR A 208 15.46 -1.81 8.62
N ARG A 209 15.77 -1.01 7.59
CA ARG A 209 15.94 0.43 7.69
C ARG A 209 14.73 1.15 7.10
N ASN A 210 14.07 1.97 7.91
CA ASN A 210 13.04 2.90 7.47
C ASN A 210 13.65 4.19 6.91
N ILE A 211 13.11 4.64 5.79
CA ILE A 211 13.30 5.95 5.19
C ILE A 211 11.91 6.56 4.96
N PHE A 212 11.69 7.76 5.48
CA PHE A 212 10.43 8.48 5.30
C PHE A 212 10.67 9.66 4.37
N VAL A 213 9.90 9.72 3.29
CA VAL A 213 10.01 10.75 2.26
C VAL A 213 8.64 11.29 1.88
N TYR A 214 8.61 12.50 1.32
CA TYR A 214 7.45 13.00 0.58
C TYR A 214 7.91 13.94 -0.54
N HIS A 215 6.98 14.24 -1.43
CA HIS A 215 7.06 15.35 -2.36
C HIS A 215 5.82 16.24 -2.19
N GLU A 216 5.92 17.54 -2.47
CA GLU A 216 4.79 18.46 -2.35
C GLU A 216 3.74 18.21 -3.44
N ASP A 217 4.22 17.91 -4.65
CA ASP A 217 3.37 17.39 -5.73
C ASP A 217 3.07 15.89 -5.51
N GLY A 218 1.78 15.58 -5.43
CA GLY A 218 1.29 14.22 -5.32
C GLY A 218 1.53 13.36 -6.57
N LYS A 219 1.57 13.95 -7.78
CA LYS A 219 1.92 13.21 -9.00
C LYS A 219 3.35 12.69 -8.91
N GLU A 220 4.29 13.56 -8.57
CA GLU A 220 5.70 13.17 -8.42
C GLU A 220 5.87 12.02 -7.44
N MET A 221 5.13 12.03 -6.33
CA MET A 221 5.20 10.96 -5.35
C MET A 221 4.59 9.64 -5.85
N ALA A 222 3.48 9.70 -6.60
CA ALA A 222 2.89 8.53 -7.25
C ALA A 222 3.80 7.96 -8.36
N ASP A 223 4.45 8.82 -9.14
CA ASP A 223 5.40 8.42 -10.18
C ASP A 223 6.62 7.73 -9.56
N TRP A 224 7.19 8.27 -8.48
CA TRP A 224 8.26 7.60 -7.73
C TRP A 224 7.85 6.22 -7.20
N PHE A 225 6.64 6.10 -6.67
CA PHE A 225 6.11 4.83 -6.18
C PHE A 225 5.95 3.81 -7.31
N ASN A 226 5.40 4.21 -8.46
CA ASN A 226 5.24 3.34 -9.61
C ASN A 226 6.57 3.02 -10.31
N ALA A 227 7.55 3.93 -10.30
CA ALA A 227 8.90 3.67 -10.79
C ALA A 227 9.62 2.61 -9.93
N ILE A 228 9.48 2.68 -8.61
CA ILE A 228 9.98 1.64 -7.69
C ILE A 228 9.32 0.29 -8.01
N ARG A 229 8.02 0.28 -8.29
CA ARG A 229 7.29 -0.93 -8.70
C ARG A 229 7.78 -1.48 -10.04
N ALA A 230 8.02 -0.63 -11.03
CA ALA A 230 8.59 -1.01 -12.33
C ALA A 230 9.95 -1.68 -12.16
N ALA A 231 10.85 -1.04 -11.42
CA ALA A 231 12.19 -1.55 -11.15
C ALA A 231 12.16 -2.89 -10.41
N ARG A 232 11.24 -3.06 -9.46
CA ARG A 232 11.02 -4.36 -8.79
C ARG A 232 10.40 -5.40 -9.70
N PHE A 233 9.54 -5.00 -10.64
CA PHE A 233 8.92 -5.91 -11.59
C PHE A 233 9.96 -6.52 -12.52
N HIS A 234 10.82 -5.68 -13.12
CA HIS A 234 11.92 -6.17 -13.96
C HIS A 234 12.92 -7.02 -13.18
N TYR A 235 13.27 -6.65 -11.95
CA TYR A 235 14.08 -7.51 -11.07
C TYR A 235 13.45 -8.89 -10.88
N HIS A 236 12.15 -8.94 -10.60
CA HIS A 236 11.44 -10.19 -10.37
C HIS A 236 11.33 -11.06 -11.63
N GLN A 237 11.12 -10.46 -12.80
CA GLN A 237 11.11 -11.19 -14.08
C GLN A 237 12.46 -11.87 -14.36
N VAL A 238 13.57 -11.20 -14.03
CA VAL A 238 14.93 -11.76 -14.19
C VAL A 238 15.23 -12.81 -13.12
N ALA A 239 14.89 -12.54 -11.86
CA ALA A 239 15.17 -13.45 -10.74
C ALA A 239 14.29 -14.72 -10.75
N PHE A 240 13.12 -14.66 -11.38
CA PHE A 240 12.13 -15.74 -11.43
C PHE A 240 11.65 -15.98 -12.87
N PRO A 241 12.53 -16.49 -13.76
CA PRO A 241 12.16 -16.74 -15.15
C PRO A 241 10.99 -17.74 -15.21
N GLY A 242 9.94 -17.39 -15.94
CA GLY A 242 8.71 -18.19 -16.08
C GLY A 242 7.64 -17.92 -15.02
N ALA A 243 7.85 -17.01 -14.07
CA ALA A 243 6.77 -16.55 -13.20
C ALA A 243 5.80 -15.61 -13.96
N ASN A 244 4.50 -15.81 -13.77
CA ASN A 244 3.47 -15.00 -14.39
C ASN A 244 3.29 -13.66 -13.66
N ASP A 245 2.82 -12.63 -14.37
CA ASP A 245 2.54 -11.31 -13.80
C ASP A 245 1.61 -11.37 -12.57
N THR A 246 0.64 -12.28 -12.57
CA THR A 246 -0.27 -12.52 -11.44
C THR A 246 0.45 -12.88 -10.14
N ASP A 247 1.61 -13.55 -10.24
CA ASP A 247 2.42 -13.96 -9.10
C ASP A 247 3.44 -12.90 -8.70
N LEU A 248 3.85 -12.05 -9.64
CA LEU A 248 4.87 -11.01 -9.44
C LEU A 248 4.27 -9.70 -8.93
N ILE A 249 3.15 -9.25 -9.49
CA ILE A 249 2.49 -7.97 -9.16
C ILE A 249 2.25 -7.79 -7.65
N PRO A 250 1.77 -8.80 -6.90
CA PRO A 250 1.58 -8.68 -5.45
C PRO A 250 2.88 -8.51 -4.65
N LYS A 251 4.05 -8.82 -5.24
CA LYS A 251 5.36 -8.78 -4.58
C LYS A 251 6.13 -7.48 -4.83
N LEU A 252 5.66 -6.64 -5.77
CA LEU A 252 6.35 -5.41 -6.17
C LEU A 252 6.43 -4.41 -5.04
N THR A 253 5.32 -4.13 -4.38
CA THR A 253 5.29 -3.32 -3.14
C THR A 253 4.22 -3.90 -2.25
N ARG A 254 4.44 -3.88 -0.95
CA ARG A 254 3.57 -4.50 0.04
C ARG A 254 3.19 -3.48 1.09
N ASN A 255 1.88 -3.30 1.25
CA ASN A 255 1.34 -2.62 2.43
C ASN A 255 1.54 -3.53 3.64
N PHE A 256 1.75 -2.94 4.81
CA PHE A 256 1.87 -3.72 6.04
C PHE A 256 0.53 -4.36 6.41
N MET A 257 0.57 -5.63 6.81
CA MET A 257 -0.63 -6.41 7.11
C MET A 257 -1.40 -5.84 8.30
N LYS A 258 -0.65 -5.38 9.31
CA LYS A 258 -1.17 -4.65 10.47
C LYS A 258 -0.05 -3.85 11.10
N GLU A 259 -0.43 -2.71 11.67
CA GLU A 259 0.44 -1.90 12.51
C GLU A 259 -0.35 -1.42 13.73
N GLY A 260 0.37 -0.99 14.76
CA GLY A 260 -0.24 -0.48 15.99
C GLY A 260 0.65 -0.68 17.20
N PHE A 261 0.25 -0.08 18.32
CA PHE A 261 0.96 -0.31 19.57
C PHE A 261 0.57 -1.65 20.19
N MET A 262 1.54 -2.33 20.78
CA MET A 262 1.36 -3.42 21.74
C MET A 262 2.38 -3.26 22.86
N GLU A 263 2.11 -3.80 24.04
CA GLU A 263 3.14 -4.00 25.06
C GLU A 263 3.86 -5.33 24.80
N LYS A 264 5.15 -5.40 25.14
CA LYS A 264 5.94 -6.64 25.10
C LYS A 264 6.90 -6.76 26.26
N THR A 265 7.18 -7.97 26.71
CA THR A 265 8.27 -8.29 27.65
C THR A 265 9.53 -8.83 26.92
N GLY A 266 10.61 -9.05 27.66
CA GLY A 266 11.86 -9.62 27.17
C GLY A 266 11.84 -11.15 27.09
N PRO A 267 12.99 -11.79 26.77
CA PRO A 267 13.08 -13.23 26.56
C PRO A 267 12.84 -14.05 27.82
N LYS A 268 13.09 -13.50 29.01
CA LYS A 268 12.91 -14.20 30.28
C LYS A 268 11.48 -14.12 30.82
N HIS A 269 10.63 -13.29 30.20
CA HIS A 269 9.25 -13.00 30.59
C HIS A 269 9.09 -12.39 31.99
N THR A 270 10.20 -12.05 32.64
CA THR A 270 10.26 -11.37 33.94
C THR A 270 10.62 -9.90 33.80
N GLU A 271 11.10 -9.48 32.62
CA GLU A 271 11.32 -8.08 32.34
C GLU A 271 9.98 -7.33 32.27
N GLY A 272 9.95 -6.08 32.73
CA GLY A 272 8.75 -5.26 32.63
C GLY A 272 8.27 -5.09 31.18
N PHE A 273 6.95 -5.08 30.99
CA PHE A 273 6.36 -4.84 29.69
C PHE A 273 6.66 -3.41 29.21
N LYS A 274 6.90 -3.26 27.90
CA LYS A 274 7.17 -1.96 27.29
C LYS A 274 6.29 -1.78 26.05
N LYS A 275 5.57 -0.65 25.99
CA LYS A 275 4.84 -0.22 24.80
C LYS A 275 5.78 -0.03 23.61
N ARG A 276 5.47 -0.64 22.48
CA ARG A 276 6.22 -0.54 21.21
C ARG A 276 5.26 -0.42 20.05
N TRP A 277 5.67 0.32 19.01
CA TRP A 277 4.96 0.31 17.74
C TRP A 277 5.35 -0.94 16.97
N PHE A 278 4.39 -1.76 16.58
CA PHE A 278 4.62 -2.96 15.79
C PHE A 278 4.20 -2.74 14.35
N THR A 279 4.95 -3.35 13.43
CA THR A 279 4.67 -3.39 12.00
C THR A 279 4.84 -4.83 11.52
N MET A 280 3.78 -5.40 10.94
CA MET A 280 3.80 -6.73 10.32
C MET A 280 3.98 -6.58 8.79
N ASP A 281 5.20 -6.78 8.31
CA ASP A 281 5.53 -6.84 6.88
C ASP A 281 5.65 -8.30 6.45
N ASP A 282 4.55 -8.85 5.94
CA ASP A 282 4.45 -10.27 5.59
C ASP A 282 4.88 -11.19 6.75
N ARG A 283 5.97 -11.96 6.65
CA ARG A 283 6.48 -12.81 7.75
C ARG A 283 7.38 -12.09 8.75
N ARG A 284 7.66 -10.79 8.57
CA ARG A 284 8.58 -10.03 9.41
C ARG A 284 7.81 -9.11 10.35
N LEU A 285 7.76 -9.47 11.63
CA LEU A 285 7.24 -8.62 12.69
C LEU A 285 8.36 -7.74 13.24
N MET A 286 8.23 -6.42 13.08
CA MET A 286 9.20 -5.44 13.58
C MET A 286 8.58 -4.64 14.71
N TYR A 287 9.38 -4.25 15.70
CA TYR A 287 8.91 -3.36 16.76
C TYR A 287 9.86 -2.19 17.05
N PHE A 288 9.28 -1.01 17.26
CA PHE A 288 9.97 0.27 17.35
C PHE A 288 9.61 0.99 18.65
N LYS A 289 10.46 1.92 19.09
CA LYS A 289 10.10 2.80 20.22
C LYS A 289 9.09 3.85 19.73
N ASP A 290 9.40 4.46 18.59
CA ASP A 290 8.57 5.42 17.89
C ASP A 290 8.23 4.92 16.47
N PRO A 291 7.03 5.16 15.93
CA PRO A 291 6.65 4.72 14.58
C PRO A 291 7.56 5.25 13.46
N LEU A 292 8.24 6.39 13.70
CA LEU A 292 9.18 7.01 12.76
C LEU A 292 10.65 6.70 13.07
N ASP A 293 10.93 5.73 13.95
CA ASP A 293 12.29 5.25 14.20
C ASP A 293 12.90 4.69 12.90
N ALA A 294 14.16 5.04 12.67
CA ALA A 294 14.91 4.57 11.50
C ALA A 294 15.17 3.05 11.52
N PHE A 295 15.30 2.45 12.69
CA PHE A 295 15.61 1.02 12.84
C PHE A 295 14.71 0.40 13.89
N ALA A 296 14.35 -0.87 13.67
CA ALA A 296 13.63 -1.65 14.65
C ALA A 296 14.48 -1.88 15.91
N ARG A 297 13.82 -1.94 17.07
CA ARG A 297 14.45 -2.40 18.32
C ARG A 297 14.64 -3.91 18.32
N GLY A 298 13.86 -4.62 17.52
CA GLY A 298 14.06 -6.01 17.20
C GLY A 298 13.05 -6.46 16.15
N GLU A 299 13.34 -7.62 15.59
CA GLU A 299 12.61 -8.19 14.46
C GLU A 299 12.39 -9.67 14.74
N VAL A 300 11.25 -10.19 14.33
CA VAL A 300 10.83 -11.58 14.55
C VAL A 300 10.31 -12.14 13.25
N PHE A 301 10.79 -13.32 12.88
CA PHE A 301 10.22 -14.08 11.78
C PHE A 301 9.01 -14.88 12.27
N ILE A 302 7.90 -14.81 11.54
CA ILE A 302 6.67 -15.57 11.79
C ILE A 302 6.53 -16.61 10.68
N GLY A 303 6.98 -17.83 10.97
CA GLY A 303 6.87 -18.98 10.06
C GLY A 303 5.46 -19.55 10.01
N SER A 304 5.34 -20.77 9.49
CA SER A 304 4.07 -21.48 9.39
C SER A 304 3.86 -22.48 10.54
N LYS A 305 2.62 -22.95 10.68
CA LYS A 305 2.26 -23.98 11.67
C LYS A 305 3.01 -25.29 11.46
N GLU A 306 3.32 -25.64 10.21
CA GLU A 306 4.14 -26.81 9.85
C GLU A 306 5.58 -26.70 10.39
N ASN A 307 6.05 -25.47 10.61
CA ASN A 307 7.35 -25.15 11.18
C ASN A 307 7.27 -24.77 12.68
N SER A 308 6.25 -25.26 13.39
CA SER A 308 6.06 -25.08 14.83
C SER A 308 5.83 -23.63 15.29
N TYR A 309 5.31 -22.78 14.41
CA TYR A 309 4.80 -21.46 14.80
C TYR A 309 3.33 -21.54 15.18
N THR A 310 2.95 -20.98 16.33
CA THR A 310 1.54 -20.90 16.75
C THR A 310 1.20 -19.56 17.39
N VAL A 311 -0.08 -19.20 17.37
CA VAL A 311 -0.61 -17.95 17.93
C VAL A 311 -1.75 -18.31 18.85
N LEU A 312 -1.66 -17.87 20.10
CA LEU A 312 -2.65 -18.13 21.14
C LEU A 312 -3.20 -16.81 21.68
N SER A 313 -4.50 -16.80 21.98
CA SER A 313 -5.13 -15.73 22.74
C SER A 313 -4.79 -15.87 24.23
N GLY A 314 -4.40 -14.77 24.86
CA GLY A 314 -4.03 -14.72 26.27
C GLY A 314 -2.52 -14.82 26.54
N LEU A 315 -2.18 -14.60 27.80
CA LEU A 315 -0.83 -14.76 28.36
C LEU A 315 -0.78 -15.98 29.28
N PRO A 316 0.40 -16.59 29.48
CA PRO A 316 0.57 -17.62 30.50
C PRO A 316 0.15 -17.09 31.89
N PRO A 317 -0.49 -17.92 32.75
CA PRO A 317 -0.99 -17.48 34.06
C PRO A 317 0.07 -16.87 34.99
N SER A 318 1.34 -17.24 34.83
CA SER A 318 2.47 -16.72 35.61
C SER A 318 2.98 -15.35 35.16
N THR A 319 2.41 -14.78 34.09
CA THR A 319 2.89 -13.52 33.51
C THR A 319 2.50 -12.34 34.39
N GLN A 320 3.43 -11.44 34.65
CA GLN A 320 3.21 -10.24 35.47
C GLN A 320 3.75 -8.99 34.78
N GLY A 321 3.35 -7.81 35.29
CA GLY A 321 3.94 -6.53 34.87
C GLY A 321 3.43 -5.95 33.55
N TYR A 322 2.36 -6.49 32.97
CA TYR A 322 1.61 -5.89 31.86
C TYR A 322 0.52 -4.95 32.38
N HIS A 323 0.15 -3.94 31.60
CA HIS A 323 -0.93 -3.00 31.94
C HIS A 323 -2.13 -3.16 31.02
N TRP A 324 -1.87 -3.56 29.78
CA TRP A 324 -2.88 -3.87 28.79
C TRP A 324 -3.42 -5.29 28.96
N GLN A 325 -4.74 -5.46 28.99
CA GLN A 325 -5.37 -6.69 29.49
C GLN A 325 -5.50 -7.80 28.44
N TYR A 326 -5.39 -7.47 27.15
CA TYR A 326 -5.70 -8.39 26.07
C TYR A 326 -4.43 -9.04 25.50
N GLY A 327 -4.08 -10.19 26.06
CA GLY A 327 -2.83 -10.91 25.78
C GLY A 327 -2.74 -11.63 24.44
N ILE A 328 -1.55 -11.71 23.85
CA ILE A 328 -1.25 -12.57 22.70
C ILE A 328 0.06 -13.32 22.99
N THR A 329 0.05 -14.63 22.81
CA THR A 329 1.25 -15.46 22.90
C THR A 329 1.61 -16.01 21.51
N ILE A 330 2.77 -15.63 20.98
CA ILE A 330 3.34 -16.24 19.77
C ILE A 330 4.39 -17.25 20.20
N VAL A 331 4.21 -18.50 19.81
CA VAL A 331 5.20 -19.56 19.99
C VAL A 331 6.00 -19.68 18.69
N THR A 332 7.32 -19.64 18.82
CA THR A 332 8.27 -19.94 17.75
C THR A 332 9.13 -21.13 18.20
N PRO A 333 9.88 -21.80 17.30
CA PRO A 333 10.79 -22.88 17.68
C PRO A 333 11.78 -22.51 18.79
N ASP A 334 12.26 -21.25 18.78
CA ASP A 334 13.34 -20.83 19.69
C ASP A 334 12.81 -20.24 21.00
N ARG A 335 11.69 -19.51 20.95
CA ARG A 335 11.10 -18.88 22.15
C ARG A 335 9.63 -18.51 22.01
N LYS A 336 9.02 -18.17 23.15
CA LYS A 336 7.70 -17.53 23.21
C LYS A 336 7.83 -16.01 23.28
N PHE A 337 6.98 -15.32 22.54
CA PHE A 337 6.80 -13.88 22.61
C PHE A 337 5.45 -13.57 23.24
N LEU A 338 5.47 -12.71 24.25
CA LEU A 338 4.28 -12.30 24.99
C LEU A 338 4.00 -10.84 24.69
N PHE A 339 2.81 -10.58 24.14
CA PHE A 339 2.32 -9.25 23.83
C PHE A 339 1.01 -8.97 24.56
N ALA A 340 0.70 -7.70 24.76
CA ALA A 340 -0.61 -7.28 25.23
C ALA A 340 -1.12 -6.10 24.40
N CYS A 341 -2.44 -6.06 24.16
CA CYS A 341 -3.15 -5.02 23.43
C CYS A 341 -4.06 -4.22 24.36
N GLU A 342 -4.27 -2.95 24.04
CA GLU A 342 -5.09 -2.04 24.83
C GLU A 342 -6.58 -2.44 24.79
N THR A 343 -7.05 -2.91 23.65
CA THR A 343 -8.44 -3.32 23.43
C THR A 343 -8.58 -4.74 22.88
N GLU A 344 -9.72 -5.38 23.15
CA GLU A 344 -10.07 -6.69 22.58
C GLU A 344 -10.14 -6.65 21.05
N ALA A 345 -10.65 -5.56 20.49
CA ALA A 345 -10.73 -5.38 19.04
C ALA A 345 -9.34 -5.41 18.38
N GLU A 346 -8.36 -4.70 18.95
CA GLU A 346 -6.98 -4.74 18.47
C GLU A 346 -6.34 -6.11 18.62
N GLN A 347 -6.59 -6.78 19.75
CA GLN A 347 -6.12 -8.15 19.99
C GLN A 347 -6.63 -9.10 18.90
N ARG A 348 -7.94 -9.07 18.61
CA ARG A 348 -8.58 -9.88 17.58
C ARG A 348 -7.98 -9.62 16.20
N ASP A 349 -7.76 -8.35 15.85
CA ASP A 349 -7.15 -7.98 14.57
C ASP A 349 -5.70 -8.45 14.45
N TRP A 350 -4.91 -8.34 15.55
CA TRP A 350 -3.53 -8.83 15.57
C TRP A 350 -3.46 -10.35 15.45
N ILE A 351 -4.30 -11.07 16.20
CA ILE A 351 -4.42 -12.52 16.11
C ILE A 351 -4.80 -12.93 14.68
N ALA A 352 -5.79 -12.26 14.06
CA ALA A 352 -6.19 -12.53 12.68
C ALA A 352 -5.03 -12.31 11.69
N ALA A 353 -4.24 -11.24 11.86
CA ALA A 353 -3.07 -10.98 11.04
C ALA A 353 -2.00 -12.08 11.19
N PHE A 354 -1.68 -12.48 12.42
CA PHE A 354 -0.71 -13.56 12.67
C PHE A 354 -1.20 -14.91 12.15
N GLN A 355 -2.47 -15.26 12.38
CA GLN A 355 -3.06 -16.50 11.90
C GLN A 355 -3.05 -16.60 10.38
N ARG A 356 -3.28 -15.50 9.65
CA ARG A 356 -3.18 -15.47 8.19
C ARG A 356 -1.78 -15.88 7.70
N VAL A 357 -0.74 -15.49 8.43
CA VAL A 357 0.66 -15.81 8.09
C VAL A 357 1.04 -17.22 8.53
N VAL A 358 0.65 -17.63 9.75
CA VAL A 358 0.95 -18.96 10.30
C VAL A 358 0.24 -20.07 9.52
N ASN A 359 -0.96 -19.82 9.02
CA ASN A 359 -1.73 -20.78 8.24
C ASN A 359 -1.30 -20.85 6.76
N ARG A 360 -0.45 -19.92 6.29
CA ARG A 360 0.10 -19.94 4.93
C ARG A 360 1.36 -20.81 4.92
N PRO A 361 1.47 -21.82 4.05
CA PRO A 361 2.72 -22.56 3.85
C PRO A 361 3.89 -21.64 3.50
N MET A 362 5.10 -22.02 3.88
CA MET A 362 6.30 -21.26 3.53
C MET A 362 6.74 -21.52 2.08
N HIS A 363 7.10 -20.45 1.37
CA HIS A 363 7.75 -20.55 0.07
C HIS A 363 9.24 -20.90 0.22
N PRO A 364 9.89 -21.53 -0.80
CA PRO A 364 11.30 -21.91 -0.74
C PRO A 364 12.25 -20.80 -0.27
N GLN A 365 12.04 -19.57 -0.74
CA GLN A 365 12.86 -18.40 -0.36
C GLN A 365 12.67 -17.98 1.11
N GLU A 366 11.50 -18.24 1.69
CA GLU A 366 11.19 -17.87 3.08
C GLU A 366 11.95 -18.74 4.08
N TYR A 367 12.33 -19.98 3.71
CA TYR A 367 13.19 -20.83 4.55
C TYR A 367 14.60 -20.24 4.68
N ALA A 368 15.16 -19.70 3.59
CA ALA A 368 16.43 -18.98 3.66
C ALA A 368 16.30 -17.77 4.58
N VAL A 369 15.22 -16.99 4.47
CA VAL A 369 14.97 -15.84 5.36
C VAL A 369 14.87 -16.28 6.82
N GLU A 370 14.10 -17.32 7.13
CA GLU A 370 13.97 -17.87 8.50
C GLU A 370 15.34 -18.25 9.08
N ALA A 371 16.19 -18.93 8.30
CA ALA A 371 17.52 -19.31 8.73
C ALA A 371 18.35 -18.09 9.15
N HIS A 372 18.26 -16.96 8.44
CA HIS A 372 18.97 -15.74 8.82
C HIS A 372 18.50 -15.16 10.17
N PHE A 373 17.23 -15.36 10.54
CA PHE A 373 16.73 -14.94 11.85
C PHE A 373 17.20 -15.84 12.99
N LYS A 374 17.37 -17.15 12.73
CA LYS A 374 17.88 -18.11 13.72
C LYS A 374 19.37 -17.89 14.05
N HIS A 375 20.16 -17.46 13.06
CA HIS A 375 21.61 -17.27 13.20
C HIS A 375 22.03 -15.83 13.51
N LYS A 376 21.07 -14.94 13.79
CA LYS A 376 21.38 -13.56 14.19
C LYS A 376 21.89 -13.60 15.65
N PRO A 377 23.15 -13.20 15.92
CA PRO A 377 23.73 -13.28 17.26
C PRO A 377 23.01 -12.42 18.30
#